data_AF-A0A497DXM2-F1
#
_entry.id   AF-A0A497DXM2-F1
#
_cell.length_a   1.000
_cell.length_b   1.000
_cell.length_c   1.000
_cell.angle_alpha   90.00
_cell.angle_beta   90.00
_cell.angle_gamma   90.00
#
_symmetry.space_group_name_H-M   'P 1'
#
loop_
_entity.id
_entity.type
_entity.pdbx_description
1 polymer ?
#
loop_
_entity_poly.entity_id
_entity_poly.type
_entity_poly.pdbx_seq_one_letter_code
_entity_poly.pdbx_strand_id
1 'polypeptide(L)'
;MKKIAILFNPGAARGRAAAKKDSFQATLRARGLGWDFFESKSEAHLGQLTRELAEEYKVIVCVGGDTTVHLVVNELMQLPRRPLLGIVGLGSSNDIARHLGVRGAERLARVFPSASPREVDVGCIVVGGEVKRYFLGQLSLGLGVLVNRFVDEQSRKYPFLARATPLV
;
A
#
# COMPACT_ATOMS: atom_id res chain seq x y z
N MET A 1 -4.47 23.51 0.86
CA MET A 1 -4.32 22.06 0.63
C MET A 1 -3.71 21.79 -0.73
N LYS A 2 -2.60 21.06 -0.75
CA LYS A 2 -1.95 20.60 -1.96
C LYS A 2 -2.76 19.45 -2.59
N LYS A 3 -2.56 19.19 -3.89
CA LYS A 3 -3.39 18.22 -4.62
C LYS A 3 -2.98 16.77 -4.36
N ILE A 4 -1.70 16.42 -4.52
CA ILE A 4 -1.24 15.02 -4.55
C ILE A 4 0.08 14.86 -3.79
N ALA A 5 0.11 13.95 -2.84
CA ALA A 5 1.34 13.41 -2.26
C ALA A 5 1.57 11.99 -2.77
N ILE A 6 2.78 11.69 -3.24
CA ILE A 6 3.23 10.33 -3.51
C ILE A 6 3.97 9.84 -2.27
N LEU A 7 3.46 8.80 -1.62
CA LEU A 7 4.10 8.17 -0.48
C LEU A 7 4.72 6.84 -0.91
N PHE A 8 6.03 6.80 -1.02
CA PHE A 8 6.80 5.67 -1.54
C PHE A 8 7.49 4.87 -0.44
N ASN A 9 7.30 3.55 -0.44
CA ASN A 9 8.01 2.63 0.44
C ASN A 9 9.12 1.87 -0.33
N PRO A 10 10.40 2.24 -0.15
CA PRO A 10 11.51 1.58 -0.83
C PRO A 10 11.71 0.12 -0.37
N GLY A 11 11.29 -0.21 0.85
CA GLY A 11 11.38 -1.56 1.43
C GLY A 11 10.41 -2.58 0.81
N ALA A 12 9.45 -2.13 0.01
CA ALA A 12 8.50 -3.03 -0.66
C ALA A 12 9.20 -4.06 -1.57
N ALA A 13 8.57 -5.22 -1.73
CA ALA A 13 9.11 -6.35 -2.50
C ALA A 13 10.51 -6.83 -2.05
N ARG A 14 10.80 -6.77 -0.74
CA ARG A 14 12.13 -7.06 -0.14
C ARG A 14 13.21 -6.10 -0.66
N GLY A 15 12.90 -4.81 -0.72
CA GLY A 15 13.81 -3.76 -1.19
C GLY A 15 13.90 -3.58 -2.71
N ARG A 16 13.33 -4.49 -3.50
CA ARG A 16 13.34 -4.40 -4.98
C ARG A 16 12.55 -3.20 -5.52
N ALA A 17 11.63 -2.64 -4.73
CA ALA A 17 10.89 -1.45 -5.12
C ALA A 17 11.79 -0.22 -5.29
N ALA A 18 12.86 -0.09 -4.49
CA ALA A 18 13.80 1.03 -4.56
C ALA A 18 14.38 1.23 -5.98
N ALA A 19 14.75 0.13 -6.66
CA ALA A 19 15.27 0.16 -8.03
C ALA A 19 14.26 0.66 -9.07
N LYS A 20 12.95 0.70 -8.75
CA LYS A 20 11.89 1.18 -9.64
C LYS A 20 11.55 2.66 -9.43
N LYS A 21 12.15 3.32 -8.43
CA LYS A 21 11.83 4.70 -8.06
C LYS A 21 11.99 5.68 -9.22
N ASP A 22 13.13 5.66 -9.90
CA ASP A 22 13.43 6.65 -10.94
C ASP A 22 12.53 6.44 -12.17
N SER A 23 12.32 5.19 -12.58
CA SER A 23 11.37 4.85 -13.64
C SER A 23 9.93 5.28 -13.30
N PHE A 24 9.52 5.07 -12.05
CA PHE A 24 8.21 5.51 -11.56
C PHE A 24 8.07 7.03 -11.63
N GLN A 25 9.05 7.79 -11.11
CA GLN A 25 9.04 9.24 -11.15
C GLN A 25 9.07 9.77 -12.60
N ALA A 26 9.90 9.19 -13.46
CA ALA A 26 9.97 9.57 -14.88
C ALA A 26 8.61 9.39 -15.58
N THR A 27 7.92 8.28 -15.30
CA THR A 27 6.58 8.01 -15.85
C THR A 27 5.56 9.06 -15.41
N LEU A 28 5.61 9.49 -14.14
CA LEU A 28 4.72 10.54 -13.64
C LEU A 28 5.05 11.92 -14.20
N ARG A 29 6.35 12.27 -14.33
CA ARG A 29 6.80 13.56 -14.90
C ARG A 29 6.37 13.73 -16.34
N ALA A 30 6.53 12.68 -17.16
CA ALA A 30 6.15 12.69 -18.58
C ALA A 30 4.65 12.98 -18.82
N ARG A 31 3.83 12.92 -17.77
CA ARG A 31 2.37 13.11 -17.83
C ARG A 31 1.90 14.43 -17.24
N GLY A 32 2.81 15.29 -16.79
CA GLY A 32 2.52 16.68 -16.40
C GLY A 32 1.69 16.85 -15.12
N LEU A 33 1.59 15.82 -14.27
CA LEU A 33 0.90 15.93 -13.00
C LEU A 33 1.80 16.63 -11.97
N GLY A 34 1.26 17.62 -11.24
CA GLY A 34 1.91 18.21 -10.07
C GLY A 34 1.75 17.31 -8.85
N TRP A 35 2.86 16.84 -8.28
CA TRP A 35 2.91 15.99 -7.11
C TRP A 35 4.14 16.30 -6.27
N ASP A 36 4.02 16.12 -4.96
CA ASP A 36 5.14 16.11 -4.03
C ASP A 36 5.48 14.66 -3.67
N PHE A 37 6.77 14.32 -3.56
CA PHE A 37 7.23 12.94 -3.38
C PHE A 37 7.89 12.75 -2.03
N PHE A 38 7.41 11.74 -1.30
CA PHE A 38 7.84 11.41 0.05
C PHE A 38 8.28 9.96 0.10
N GLU A 39 9.45 9.72 0.72
CA GLU A 39 10.01 8.40 0.87
C GLU A 39 10.07 7.99 2.34
N SER A 40 9.42 6.88 2.68
CA SER A 40 9.49 6.33 4.03
C SER A 40 10.85 5.69 4.29
N LYS A 41 11.31 5.73 5.53
CA LYS A 41 12.59 5.13 5.97
C LYS A 41 12.38 3.82 6.75
N SER A 42 11.16 3.62 7.25
CA SER A 42 10.72 2.47 8.03
C SER A 42 9.19 2.43 8.01
N GLU A 43 8.60 1.35 8.53
CA GLU A 43 7.14 1.26 8.69
C GLU A 43 6.60 2.34 9.63
N ALA A 44 7.32 2.66 10.71
CA ALA A 44 6.95 3.74 11.62
C ALA A 44 6.99 5.12 10.93
N HIS A 45 8.03 5.39 10.13
CA HIS A 45 8.12 6.64 9.36
C HIS A 45 7.04 6.72 8.27
N LEU A 46 6.67 5.60 7.64
CA LEU A 46 5.56 5.54 6.69
C LEU A 46 4.25 5.96 7.36
N GLY A 47 3.99 5.45 8.57
CA GLY A 47 2.79 5.80 9.31
C GLY A 47 2.76 7.27 9.74
N GLN A 48 3.90 7.79 10.21
CA GLN A 48 4.06 9.21 10.52
C GLN A 48 3.78 10.11 9.31
N LEU A 49 4.44 9.84 8.17
CA LEU A 49 4.22 10.60 6.93
C LEU A 49 2.76 10.52 6.48
N THR A 50 2.10 9.37 6.66
CA THR A 50 0.68 9.25 6.28
C THR A 50 -0.19 10.24 7.04
N ARG A 51 0.04 10.43 8.35
CA ARG A 51 -0.72 11.37 9.18
C ARG A 51 -0.44 12.82 8.79
N GLU A 52 0.84 13.18 8.65
CA GLU A 52 1.27 14.54 8.25
C GLU A 52 0.70 14.92 6.87
N LEU A 53 0.82 14.02 5.89
CA LEU A 53 0.33 14.26 4.54
C LEU A 53 -1.21 14.32 4.46
N ALA A 54 -1.93 13.64 5.36
CA ALA A 54 -3.38 13.65 5.38
C ALA A 54 -3.96 15.02 5.80
N GLU A 55 -3.19 15.82 6.53
CA GLU A 55 -3.57 17.20 6.90
C GLU A 55 -3.40 18.16 5.73
N GLU A 56 -2.34 17.98 4.94
CA GLU A 56 -1.94 18.94 3.89
C GLU A 56 -2.50 18.63 2.50
N TYR A 57 -2.72 17.35 2.17
CA TYR A 57 -3.02 16.89 0.82
C TYR A 57 -4.44 16.34 0.68
N LYS A 58 -5.05 16.56 -0.49
CA LYS A 58 -6.37 15.98 -0.81
C LYS A 58 -6.28 14.51 -1.20
N VAL A 59 -5.14 14.09 -1.74
CA VAL A 59 -4.92 12.73 -2.24
C VAL A 59 -3.53 12.26 -1.82
N ILE A 60 -3.47 11.05 -1.26
CA ILE A 60 -2.23 10.33 -1.00
C ILE A 60 -2.20 9.13 -1.92
N VAL A 61 -1.14 9.01 -2.72
CA VAL A 61 -0.87 7.83 -3.54
C VAL A 61 0.18 7.00 -2.82
N CYS A 62 -0.24 5.87 -2.25
CA CYS A 62 0.64 4.88 -1.65
C CYS A 62 1.30 4.03 -2.75
N VAL A 63 2.63 4.00 -2.77
CA VAL A 63 3.43 3.23 -3.73
C VAL A 63 4.24 2.18 -2.98
N GLY A 64 3.86 0.91 -3.13
CA GLY A 64 4.42 -0.20 -2.34
C GLY A 64 3.68 -1.51 -2.54
N GLY A 65 3.75 -2.42 -1.57
CA GLY A 65 3.01 -3.69 -1.60
C GLY A 65 1.74 -3.65 -0.74
N ASP A 66 1.08 -4.81 -0.59
CA ASP A 66 -0.13 -4.93 0.24
C ASP A 66 0.12 -4.52 1.71
N THR A 67 1.29 -4.85 2.27
CA THR A 67 1.71 -4.38 3.60
C THR A 67 1.78 -2.85 3.68
N THR A 68 2.29 -2.19 2.62
CA THR A 68 2.37 -0.73 2.59
C THR A 68 0.97 -0.12 2.61
N VAL A 69 0.06 -0.65 1.78
CA VAL A 69 -1.34 -0.23 1.75
C VAL A 69 -2.01 -0.46 3.09
N HIS A 70 -1.79 -1.62 3.71
CA HIS A 70 -2.33 -1.97 5.03
C HIS A 70 -1.92 -0.96 6.12
N LEU A 71 -0.63 -0.59 6.17
CA LEU A 71 -0.12 0.40 7.12
C LEU A 71 -0.76 1.77 6.89
N VAL A 72 -0.79 2.24 5.64
CA VAL A 72 -1.40 3.54 5.29
C VAL A 72 -2.88 3.57 5.66
N VAL A 73 -3.64 2.53 5.33
CA VAL A 73 -5.08 2.45 5.67
C VAL A 73 -5.31 2.50 7.18
N ASN A 74 -4.49 1.79 7.97
CA ASN A 74 -4.63 1.80 9.43
C ASN A 74 -4.43 3.20 10.00
N GLU A 75 -3.51 3.99 9.45
CA GLU A 75 -3.32 5.38 9.86
C GLU A 75 -4.49 6.27 9.42
N LEU A 76 -4.89 6.20 8.14
CA LEU A 76 -5.97 7.02 7.60
C LEU A 76 -7.30 6.79 8.32
N MET A 77 -7.60 5.56 8.72
CA MET A 77 -8.86 5.24 9.39
C MET A 77 -8.97 5.83 10.80
N GLN A 78 -7.85 6.18 11.43
CA GLN A 78 -7.81 6.86 12.74
C GLN A 78 -8.01 8.38 12.63
N LEU A 79 -7.94 8.94 11.42
CA LEU A 79 -8.05 10.38 11.23
C LEU A 79 -9.51 10.82 11.09
N PRO A 80 -9.86 12.01 11.63
CA PRO A 80 -11.20 12.59 11.48
C PRO A 80 -11.47 12.98 10.03
N ARG A 81 -10.42 13.35 9.28
CA ARG A 81 -10.47 13.67 7.86
C ARG A 81 -9.54 12.73 7.09
N ARG A 82 -10.06 12.12 6.04
CA ARG A 82 -9.34 11.13 5.24
C ARG A 82 -9.14 11.65 3.81
N PRO A 83 -7.90 11.82 3.32
CA PRO A 83 -7.65 12.08 1.92
C PRO A 83 -8.09 10.88 1.07
N LEU A 84 -8.29 11.11 -0.23
CA LEU A 84 -8.47 10.01 -1.18
C LEU A 84 -7.18 9.18 -1.22
N LEU A 85 -7.32 7.86 -1.25
CA LEU A 85 -6.19 6.94 -1.33
C LEU A 85 -6.04 6.41 -2.76
N GLY A 86 -4.92 6.73 -3.40
CA GLY A 86 -4.43 6.05 -4.59
C GLY A 86 -3.48 4.91 -4.22
N ILE A 87 -3.47 3.83 -5.00
CA ILE A 87 -2.61 2.67 -4.76
C ILE A 87 -1.79 2.38 -6.02
N VAL A 88 -0.48 2.22 -5.87
CA VAL A 88 0.39 1.70 -6.92
C VAL A 88 1.13 0.49 -6.38
N GLY A 89 0.78 -0.69 -6.90
CA GLY A 89 1.43 -1.94 -6.55
C GLY A 89 2.85 -2.05 -7.11
N LEU A 90 3.85 -2.05 -6.23
CA LEU A 90 5.25 -2.39 -6.47
C LEU A 90 5.75 -3.56 -5.60
N GLY A 91 4.86 -4.18 -4.83
CA GLY A 91 5.09 -5.39 -4.04
C GLY A 91 5.11 -6.69 -4.89
N SER A 92 5.22 -7.83 -4.21
CA SER A 92 5.25 -9.15 -4.87
C SER A 92 3.87 -9.57 -5.38
N SER A 93 2.81 -9.43 -4.57
CA SER A 93 1.43 -9.76 -4.97
C SER A 93 0.70 -8.50 -5.45
N ASN A 94 0.43 -7.54 -4.57
CA ASN A 94 -0.42 -6.37 -4.88
C ASN A 94 -1.88 -6.76 -5.10
N ASP A 95 -2.38 -7.73 -4.36
CA ASP A 95 -3.74 -8.24 -4.47
C ASP A 95 -4.78 -7.15 -4.26
N ILE A 96 -4.54 -6.25 -3.30
CA ILE A 96 -5.45 -5.13 -3.04
C ILE A 96 -5.55 -4.24 -4.27
N ALA A 97 -4.41 -3.88 -4.89
CA ALA A 97 -4.40 -3.04 -6.08
C ALA A 97 -5.10 -3.75 -7.26
N ARG A 98 -4.82 -5.05 -7.47
CA ARG A 98 -5.43 -5.86 -8.54
C ARG A 98 -6.95 -5.95 -8.38
N HIS A 99 -7.44 -6.34 -7.20
CA HIS A 99 -8.87 -6.46 -6.92
C HIS A 99 -9.59 -5.12 -6.99
N LEU A 100 -8.94 -4.04 -6.55
CA LEU A 100 -9.53 -2.72 -6.67
C LEU A 100 -9.46 -2.14 -8.09
N GLY A 101 -8.91 -2.89 -9.06
CA GLY A 101 -8.76 -2.44 -10.44
C GLY A 101 -7.76 -1.27 -10.60
N VAL A 102 -7.00 -0.97 -9.55
CA VAL A 102 -6.02 0.11 -9.54
C VAL A 102 -4.75 -0.41 -10.18
N ARG A 103 -4.36 0.18 -11.30
CA ARG A 103 -3.18 -0.27 -12.08
C ARG A 103 -2.04 0.73 -11.93
N GLY A 104 -0.83 0.26 -12.26
CA GLY A 104 0.44 0.95 -11.98
C GLY A 104 0.58 2.37 -12.57
N ALA A 105 1.77 2.95 -12.40
CA ALA A 105 2.08 4.36 -12.64
C ALA A 105 1.49 4.94 -13.93
N GLU A 106 1.57 4.21 -15.05
CA GLU A 106 1.02 4.67 -16.34
C GLU A 106 -0.49 4.89 -16.31
N ARG A 107 -1.24 3.98 -15.68
CA ARG A 107 -2.69 4.12 -15.60
C ARG A 107 -3.08 5.14 -14.54
N LEU A 108 -2.36 5.19 -13.41
CA LEU A 108 -2.56 6.25 -12.42
C LEU A 108 -2.45 7.62 -13.11
N ALA A 109 -1.38 7.87 -13.86
CA ALA A 109 -1.18 9.16 -14.52
C ALA A 109 -2.24 9.49 -15.58
N ARG A 110 -2.81 8.48 -16.25
CA ARG A 110 -3.92 8.66 -17.21
C ARG A 110 -5.26 8.94 -16.53
N VAL A 111 -5.55 8.22 -15.45
CA VAL A 111 -6.85 8.25 -14.79
C VAL A 111 -6.92 9.42 -13.81
N PHE A 112 -5.83 9.84 -13.18
CA PHE A 112 -5.87 10.83 -12.10
C PHE A 112 -6.59 12.16 -12.46
N PRO A 113 -6.37 12.80 -13.63
CA PRO A 113 -7.10 14.01 -14.01
C PRO A 113 -8.61 13.83 -14.13
N SER A 114 -9.07 12.61 -14.42
CA SER A 114 -10.46 12.23 -14.66
C SER A 114 -10.96 11.17 -13.67
N ALA A 115 -10.24 10.98 -12.56
CA ALA A 115 -10.49 9.88 -11.64
C ALA A 115 -11.76 10.18 -10.86
N SER A 116 -12.75 9.31 -10.98
CA SER A 116 -13.86 9.29 -10.04
C SER A 116 -13.43 8.44 -8.84
N PRO A 117 -13.29 9.02 -7.63
CA PRO A 117 -13.11 8.21 -6.45
C PRO A 117 -14.33 7.31 -6.26
N ARG A 118 -14.10 6.17 -5.60
CA ARG A 118 -15.16 5.25 -5.19
C ARG A 118 -14.97 4.88 -3.73
N GLU A 119 -16.07 4.61 -3.06
CA GLU A 119 -16.04 4.07 -1.71
C GLU A 119 -15.60 2.60 -1.73
N VAL A 120 -14.90 2.20 -0.67
CA VAL A 120 -14.40 0.85 -0.48
C VAL A 120 -14.64 0.49 0.98
N ASP A 121 -15.27 -0.66 1.21
CA ASP A 121 -15.49 -1.17 2.56
C ASP A 121 -14.17 -1.51 3.25
N VAL A 122 -14.06 -1.13 4.52
CA VAL A 122 -12.89 -1.41 5.36
C VAL A 122 -13.33 -2.27 6.53
N GLY A 123 -12.73 -3.46 6.64
CA GLY A 123 -12.95 -4.33 7.79
C GLY A 123 -12.31 -3.75 9.05
N CYS A 124 -12.94 -3.96 10.21
CA CYS A 124 -12.47 -3.48 11.50
C CYS A 124 -12.44 -4.63 12.52
N ILE A 125 -11.32 -4.80 13.21
CA ILE A 125 -11.13 -5.77 14.28
C ILE A 125 -11.29 -5.05 15.62
N VAL A 126 -12.29 -5.47 16.40
CA VAL A 126 -12.58 -4.93 17.72
C VAL A 126 -12.33 -6.00 18.77
N VAL A 127 -11.56 -5.67 19.81
CA VAL A 127 -11.25 -6.58 20.93
C VAL A 127 -11.49 -5.83 22.23
N GLY A 128 -12.37 -6.36 23.09
CA GLY A 128 -12.71 -5.72 24.36
C GLY A 128 -13.38 -4.34 24.20
N GLY A 129 -14.09 -4.11 23.09
CA GLY A 129 -14.71 -2.82 22.77
C GLY A 129 -13.77 -1.80 22.11
N GLU A 130 -12.48 -2.11 21.98
CA GLU A 130 -11.50 -1.22 21.35
C GLU A 130 -11.16 -1.66 19.94
N VAL A 131 -11.09 -0.71 19.01
CA VAL A 131 -10.59 -0.96 17.66
C VAL A 131 -9.10 -1.26 17.73
N LYS A 132 -8.70 -2.45 17.25
CA LYS A 132 -7.30 -2.89 17.21
C LYS A 132 -6.68 -2.73 15.83
N ARG A 133 -7.45 -2.95 14.76
CA ARG A 133 -6.90 -2.89 13.40
C ARG A 133 -7.98 -2.74 12.34
N TYR A 134 -7.62 -2.07 11.26
CA TYR A 134 -8.38 -2.03 10.03
C TYR A 134 -7.74 -2.92 8.96
N PHE A 135 -8.52 -3.47 8.05
CA PHE A 135 -7.99 -4.26 6.94
C PHE A 135 -8.80 -4.07 5.66
N LEU A 136 -8.10 -4.23 4.54
CA LEU A 136 -8.69 -4.38 3.21
C LEU A 136 -8.44 -5.82 2.74
N GLY A 137 -9.41 -6.40 2.03
CA GLY A 137 -9.30 -7.76 1.53
C GLY A 137 -9.77 -8.78 2.55
N GLN A 138 -8.84 -9.53 3.15
CA GLN A 138 -9.16 -10.74 3.90
C GLN A 138 -8.58 -10.74 5.32
N LEU A 139 -9.35 -11.30 6.25
CA LEU A 139 -8.91 -11.68 7.59
C LEU A 139 -8.99 -13.20 7.72
N SER A 140 -7.99 -13.82 8.30
CA SER A 140 -7.97 -15.26 8.56
C SER A 140 -7.64 -15.55 10.02
N LEU A 141 -8.30 -16.56 10.57
CA LEU A 141 -8.11 -17.06 11.94
C LEU A 141 -8.06 -18.60 11.92
N GLY A 142 -7.43 -19.21 12.93
CA GLY A 142 -7.35 -20.67 13.05
C GLY A 142 -6.39 -21.31 12.04
N LEU A 143 -6.81 -22.40 11.40
CA LEU A 143 -5.95 -23.28 10.58
C LEU A 143 -5.18 -22.54 9.49
N GLY A 144 -5.83 -21.61 8.76
CA GLY A 144 -5.16 -20.86 7.70
C GLY A 144 -3.96 -20.04 8.20
N VAL A 145 -4.03 -19.50 9.41
CA VAL A 145 -2.92 -18.77 10.04
C VAL A 145 -1.78 -19.71 10.43
N LEU A 146 -2.11 -20.91 10.93
CA LEU A 146 -1.12 -21.92 11.27
C LEU A 146 -0.37 -22.42 10.04
N VAL A 147 -1.09 -22.67 8.94
CA VAL A 147 -0.49 -23.05 7.66
C VAL A 147 0.42 -21.95 7.13
N ASN A 148 -0.03 -20.68 7.13
CA ASN A 148 0.81 -19.57 6.68
C ASN A 148 2.08 -19.43 7.51
N ARG A 149 2.00 -19.60 8.83
CA ARG A 149 3.17 -19.58 9.72
C ARG A 149 4.13 -20.72 9.40
N PHE A 150 3.62 -21.93 9.27
CA PHE A 150 4.42 -23.10 8.90
C PHE A 150 5.15 -22.87 7.56
N VAL A 151 4.45 -22.37 6.54
CA VAL A 151 5.05 -22.07 5.23
C VAL A 151 6.15 -21.01 5.32
N ASP A 152 5.97 -19.96 6.11
CA ASP A 152 7.02 -18.93 6.32
C ASP A 152 8.24 -19.53 7.04
N GLU A 153 8.03 -20.33 8.09
CA GLU A 153 9.10 -21.03 8.81
C GLU A 153 9.88 -21.98 7.88
N GLN A 154 9.18 -22.80 7.09
CA GLN A 154 9.82 -23.69 6.11
C GLN A 154 10.56 -22.90 5.03
N SER A 155 10.01 -21.78 4.56
CA SER A 155 10.64 -20.93 3.54
C SER A 155 11.94 -20.28 4.04
N ARG A 156 12.02 -19.94 5.33
CA ARG A 156 13.25 -19.44 5.95
C ARG A 156 14.29 -20.54 6.13
N LYS A 157 13.85 -21.74 6.54
CA LYS A 157 14.73 -22.91 6.75
C LYS A 157 15.25 -23.49 5.44
N TYR A 158 14.44 -23.48 4.39
CA TYR A 158 14.74 -24.04 3.08
C TYR A 158 14.44 -23.02 1.96
N PRO A 159 15.34 -22.05 1.72
CA PRO A 159 15.10 -20.95 0.78
C PRO A 159 14.80 -21.35 -0.67
N PHE A 160 15.18 -22.57 -1.07
CA PHE A 160 14.86 -23.10 -2.39
C PHE A 160 13.36 -23.43 -2.55
N LEU A 161 12.66 -23.80 -1.47
CA LEU A 161 11.21 -24.04 -1.49
C LEU A 161 10.44 -22.75 -1.75
N ALA A 162 10.93 -21.62 -1.21
CA ALA A 162 10.32 -20.31 -1.42
C ALA A 162 10.37 -19.84 -2.89
N ARG A 163 11.21 -20.45 -3.74
CA ARG A 163 11.27 -20.19 -5.19
C ARG A 163 10.35 -21.11 -6.00
N ALA A 164 9.90 -22.22 -5.42
CA ALA A 164 9.09 -23.24 -6.07
C ALA A 164 7.59 -23.05 -5.89
N THR A 165 7.15 -22.20 -4.96
CA THR A 165 5.74 -21.89 -4.77
C THR A 165 5.25 -20.96 -5.88
N PRO A 166 4.31 -21.38 -6.74
CA PRO A 166 3.63 -20.45 -7.63
C PRO A 166 2.85 -19.48 -6.74
N LEU A 167 3.18 -18.20 -6.81
CA LEU A 167 2.35 -17.15 -6.24
C LEU A 167 1.02 -17.21 -7.00
N VAL A 168 -0.03 -17.71 -6.34
CA VAL A 168 -1.43 -17.58 -6.78
C VAL A 168 -1.76 -16.10 -6.92
#